data_AF-A0A7S4QH79-F1
#
_entry.id   AF-A0A7S4QH79-F1
#
_cell.length_a   1.000
_cell.length_b   1.000
_cell.length_c   1.000
_cell.angle_alpha   90.00
_cell.angle_beta   90.00
_cell.angle_gamma   90.00
#
_symmetry.space_group_name_H-M   'P 1'
#
loop_
_entity.id
_entity.type
_entity.pdbx_description
1 polymer ?
#
loop_
_entity_poly.entity_id
_entity_poly.type
_entity_poly.pdbx_seq_one_letter_code
_entity_poly.pdbx_strand_id
1 'polypeptide(L)'
;MKLMIDNEVPRKLRKEAVNNAVKTMNTIQSISTTAGKIQRPFEKEEMIQIADLYRDVRLQLNQMYEYLPPAEKSKYYGYFMAVTEYEKKIAEGTYNPELDGILQFDD
;
A
#
# COMPACT_ATOMS: atom_id res chain seq x y z
N MET A 1 6.73 -10.08 1.97
CA MET A 1 6.23 -10.38 0.60
C MET A 1 6.69 -11.73 0.07
N LYS A 2 7.99 -12.03 -0.06
CA LYS A 2 8.45 -13.29 -0.66
C LYS A 2 7.84 -14.56 -0.04
N LEU A 3 7.90 -14.68 1.30
CA LEU A 3 7.33 -15.83 2.02
C LEU A 3 5.82 -15.99 1.80
N MET A 4 5.07 -14.88 1.82
CA MET A 4 3.63 -14.87 1.53
C MET A 4 3.35 -15.41 0.11
N ILE A 5 4.14 -14.98 -0.89
CA ILE A 5 3.97 -15.46 -2.26
C ILE A 5 4.31 -16.95 -2.39
N ASP A 6 5.38 -17.39 -1.74
CA ASP A 6 5.85 -18.76 -1.84
C ASP A 6 4.95 -19.76 -1.12
N ASN A 7 4.27 -19.34 -0.06
CA ASN A 7 3.49 -20.21 0.82
C ASN A 7 1.97 -20.04 0.67
N GLU A 8 1.49 -18.82 0.45
CA GLU A 8 0.07 -18.49 0.55
C GLU A 8 -0.57 -18.21 -0.83
N VAL A 9 0.20 -17.72 -1.81
CA VAL A 9 -0.31 -17.47 -3.16
C VAL A 9 -0.37 -18.76 -3.99
N PRO A 10 -1.49 -19.06 -4.69
CA PRO A 10 -1.61 -20.24 -5.54
C PRO A 10 -0.56 -20.21 -6.66
N ARG A 11 0.06 -21.36 -6.96
CA ARG A 11 1.17 -21.45 -7.94
C ARG A 11 0.91 -20.73 -9.26
N LYS A 12 -0.33 -20.81 -9.77
CA LYS A 12 -0.76 -20.18 -11.03
C LYS A 12 -0.68 -18.63 -11.01
N LEU A 13 -0.82 -18.00 -9.85
CA LEU A 13 -0.78 -16.53 -9.68
C LEU A 13 0.58 -16.01 -9.21
N ARG A 14 1.51 -16.89 -8.83
CA ARG A 14 2.79 -16.48 -8.21
C ARG A 14 3.62 -15.56 -9.10
N LYS A 15 3.63 -15.78 -10.41
CA LYS A 15 4.39 -14.91 -11.34
C LYS A 15 3.86 -13.47 -11.30
N GLU A 16 2.54 -13.30 -11.31
CA GLU A 16 1.90 -11.98 -11.21
C GLU A 16 2.15 -11.35 -9.85
N ALA A 17 2.01 -12.14 -8.77
CA ALA A 17 2.29 -11.68 -7.41
C ALA A 17 3.76 -11.28 -7.22
N VAL A 18 4.72 -12.00 -7.83
CA VAL A 18 6.15 -11.61 -7.81
C VAL A 18 6.35 -10.28 -8.54
N ASN A 19 5.78 -10.12 -9.74
CA ASN A 19 5.91 -8.88 -10.49
C ASN A 19 5.31 -7.69 -9.73
N ASN A 20 4.14 -7.87 -9.12
CA ASN A 20 3.53 -6.83 -8.30
C ASN A 20 4.38 -6.52 -7.05
N ALA A 21 4.89 -7.53 -6.35
CA ALA A 21 5.77 -7.32 -5.20
C ALA A 21 7.07 -6.58 -5.56
N VAL A 22 7.67 -6.88 -6.72
CA VAL A 22 8.83 -6.12 -7.23
C VAL A 22 8.45 -4.66 -7.47
N LYS A 23 7.29 -4.41 -8.09
CA LYS A 23 6.77 -3.05 -8.30
C LYS A 23 6.58 -2.33 -6.96
N THR A 24 6.00 -2.98 -5.96
CA THR A 24 5.80 -2.42 -4.61
C THR A 24 7.10 -2.07 -3.94
N MET A 25 8.09 -2.95 -3.98
CA MET A 25 9.41 -2.66 -3.41
C MET A 25 10.10 -1.49 -4.11
N ASN A 26 9.97 -1.38 -5.44
CA ASN A 26 10.51 -0.26 -6.19
C ASN A 26 9.81 1.07 -5.84
N THR A 27 8.49 1.07 -5.66
CA THR A 27 7.75 2.25 -5.22
C THR A 27 8.13 2.65 -3.79
N ILE A 28 8.26 1.70 -2.86
CA ILE A 28 8.75 1.95 -1.49
C ILE A 28 10.17 2.56 -1.52
N GLN A 29 11.06 2.00 -2.34
CA GLN A 29 12.40 2.54 -2.52
C GLN A 29 12.36 3.96 -3.09
N SER A 30 11.41 4.25 -3.98
CA SER A 30 11.23 5.57 -4.57
C SER A 30 10.75 6.60 -3.55
N ILE A 31 9.89 6.21 -2.60
CA ILE A 31 9.49 7.05 -1.45
C ILE A 31 10.74 7.40 -0.62
N SER A 32 11.48 6.37 -0.18
CA SER A 32 12.67 6.56 0.66
C SER A 32 13.73 7.43 -0.03
N THR A 33 13.97 7.18 -1.32
CA THR A 33 14.97 7.92 -2.09
C THR A 33 14.54 9.36 -2.36
N THR A 34 13.25 9.60 -2.64
CA THR A 34 12.71 10.96 -2.86
C THR A 34 12.74 11.76 -1.57
N ALA A 35 12.26 11.19 -0.45
CA ALA A 35 12.29 11.83 0.84
C ALA A 35 13.73 12.10 1.33
N GLY A 36 14.64 11.14 1.17
CA GLY A 36 16.03 11.27 1.60
C GLY A 36 16.86 12.31 0.84
N LYS A 37 16.43 12.71 -0.37
CA LYS A 37 17.03 13.82 -1.13
C LYS A 37 16.65 15.19 -0.58
N ILE A 38 15.55 15.28 0.16
CA ILE A 38 15.01 16.53 0.67
C ILE A 38 15.51 16.71 2.10
N GLN A 39 16.59 17.49 2.25
CA GLN A 39 17.19 17.83 3.56
C GLN A 39 16.62 19.12 4.18
N ARG A 40 15.58 19.68 3.57
CA ARG A 40 14.85 20.87 3.99
C ARG A 40 13.37 20.54 4.23
N PRO A 41 12.54 21.45 4.76
CA PRO A 41 11.09 21.26 4.73
C PRO A 41 10.59 21.01 3.30
N PHE A 42 9.59 20.14 3.18
CA PHE A 42 9.00 19.78 1.89
C PHE A 42 8.27 20.97 1.28
N GLU A 43 8.47 21.16 -0.02
CA GLU A 43 7.64 22.03 -0.84
C GLU A 43 6.35 21.31 -1.25
N LYS A 44 5.35 22.08 -1.68
CA LYS A 44 4.02 21.56 -1.99
C LYS A 44 4.06 20.45 -3.03
N GLU A 45 4.83 20.65 -4.10
CA GLU A 45 4.97 19.73 -5.21
C GLU A 45 5.61 18.40 -4.76
N GLU A 46 6.58 18.47 -3.84
CA GLU A 46 7.25 17.30 -3.26
C GLU A 46 6.30 16.52 -2.33
N MET A 47 5.47 17.24 -1.56
CA MET A 47 4.43 16.61 -0.75
C MET A 47 3.42 15.87 -1.61
N ILE A 48 2.98 16.47 -2.72
CA ILE A 48 2.07 15.83 -3.69
C ILE A 48 2.73 14.57 -4.28
N GLN A 49 3.98 14.68 -4.72
CA GLN A 49 4.72 13.55 -5.30
C GLN A 49 4.85 12.39 -4.32
N ILE A 50 5.18 12.66 -3.06
CA ILE A 50 5.27 11.62 -2.03
C ILE A 50 3.90 11.03 -1.73
N ALA A 51 2.84 11.84 -1.66
CA ALA A 51 1.48 11.35 -1.46
C ALA A 51 1.04 10.41 -2.59
N ASP A 52 1.35 10.74 -3.85
CA ASP A 52 1.09 9.88 -5.01
C ASP A 52 1.85 8.55 -4.91
N LEU A 53 3.12 8.57 -4.50
CA LEU A 53 3.88 7.33 -4.30
C LEU A 53 3.29 6.46 -3.18
N TYR A 54 2.82 7.06 -2.08
CA TYR A 54 2.12 6.32 -1.03
C TYR A 54 0.79 5.74 -1.51
N ARG A 55 0.03 6.46 -2.33
CA ARG A 55 -1.19 5.95 -2.98
C ARG A 55 -0.85 4.72 -3.83
N ASP A 56 0.19 4.81 -4.65
CA ASP A 56 0.61 3.71 -5.50
C ASP A 56 1.01 2.47 -4.70
N VAL A 57 1.71 2.62 -3.56
CA VAL A 57 2.01 1.50 -2.66
C VAL A 57 0.73 0.85 -2.14
N ARG A 58 -0.26 1.65 -1.68
CA ARG A 58 -1.52 1.11 -1.15
C ARG A 58 -2.29 0.32 -2.21
N LEU A 59 -2.39 0.84 -3.43
CA LEU A 59 -3.04 0.14 -4.55
C LEU A 59 -2.34 -1.19 -4.88
N GLN A 60 -1.01 -1.17 -4.92
CA GLN A 60 -0.22 -2.37 -5.23
C GLN A 60 -0.34 -3.43 -4.12
N LEU A 61 -0.37 -3.02 -2.84
CA LEU A 61 -0.62 -3.90 -1.70
C LEU A 61 -2.04 -4.49 -1.72
N ASN A 62 -3.05 -3.69 -2.07
CA ASN A 62 -4.41 -4.20 -2.26
C ASN A 62 -4.48 -5.21 -3.42
N GLN A 63 -3.76 -4.97 -4.51
CA GLN A 63 -3.68 -5.94 -5.60
C GLN A 63 -2.94 -7.22 -5.18
N MET A 64 -1.95 -7.14 -4.28
CA MET A 64 -1.31 -8.32 -3.70
C MET A 64 -2.30 -9.17 -2.88
N TYR A 65 -3.19 -8.53 -2.12
CA TYR A 65 -4.24 -9.19 -1.37
C TYR A 65 -5.18 -9.99 -2.28
N GLU A 66 -5.48 -9.48 -3.48
CA GLU A 66 -6.34 -10.17 -4.44
C GLU A 66 -5.76 -11.48 -5.00
N TYR A 67 -4.44 -11.69 -4.92
CA TYR A 67 -3.82 -12.95 -5.33
C TYR A 67 -3.92 -14.06 -4.28
N LEU A 68 -4.34 -13.73 -3.05
CA LEU A 68 -4.48 -14.71 -1.97
C LEU A 68 -5.76 -15.55 -2.15
N PRO A 69 -5.72 -16.84 -1.81
CA PRO A 69 -6.92 -17.64 -1.75
C PRO A 69 -7.81 -17.18 -0.58
N PRO A 70 -9.14 -17.46 -0.63
CA PRO A 70 -10.08 -16.99 0.39
C PRO A 70 -9.70 -17.33 1.84
N ALA A 71 -9.09 -18.50 2.08
CA ALA A 71 -8.64 -18.91 3.41
C ALA A 71 -7.57 -17.98 4.00
N GLU A 72 -6.64 -17.52 3.15
CA GLU A 72 -5.49 -16.68 3.55
C GLU A 72 -5.85 -15.20 3.62
N LYS A 73 -6.86 -14.77 2.85
CA LYS A 73 -7.38 -13.38 2.88
C LYS A 73 -7.80 -12.93 4.28
N SER A 74 -8.33 -13.83 5.11
CA SER A 74 -8.73 -13.52 6.49
C SER A 74 -7.60 -12.90 7.34
N LYS A 75 -6.35 -13.33 7.14
CA LYS A 75 -5.16 -12.84 7.87
C LYS A 75 -4.86 -11.37 7.62
N TYR A 76 -5.26 -10.86 6.45
CA TYR A 76 -4.93 -9.51 5.99
C TYR A 76 -6.17 -8.64 5.81
N TYR A 77 -7.35 -9.16 6.17
CA TYR A 77 -8.63 -8.51 5.92
C TYR A 77 -8.75 -7.15 6.61
N GLY A 78 -8.28 -7.03 7.86
CA GLY A 78 -8.27 -5.77 8.60
C GLY A 78 -7.47 -4.68 7.89
N TYR A 79 -6.25 -5.00 7.46
CA TYR A 79 -5.42 -4.09 6.67
C TYR A 79 -6.10 -3.68 5.36
N PHE A 80 -6.62 -4.66 4.61
CA PHE A 80 -7.30 -4.41 3.33
C PHE A 80 -8.52 -3.49 3.50
N MET A 81 -9.35 -3.74 4.52
CA MET A 81 -10.53 -2.93 4.81
C MET A 81 -10.14 -1.49 5.18
N ALA A 82 -9.17 -1.31 6.07
CA ALA A 82 -8.72 0.01 6.49
C ALA A 82 -8.16 0.83 5.31
N VAL A 83 -7.34 0.21 4.44
CA VAL A 83 -6.83 0.87 3.23
C VAL A 83 -7.95 1.20 2.25
N THR A 84 -8.90 0.30 2.05
CA THR A 84 -10.03 0.51 1.14
C THR A 84 -10.94 1.63 1.63
N GLU A 85 -11.23 1.69 2.93
CA GLU A 85 -12.02 2.76 3.53
C GLU A 85 -11.31 4.12 3.43
N TYR A 86 -10.00 4.14 3.69
CA TYR A 86 -9.18 5.33 3.51
C TYR A 86 -9.25 5.86 2.06
N GLU A 87 -9.03 4.99 1.06
CA GLU A 87 -9.09 5.38 -0.35
C GLU A 87 -10.48 5.88 -0.74
N LYS A 88 -11.55 5.27 -0.20
CA LYS A 88 -12.92 5.73 -0.39
C LYS A 88 -13.14 7.14 0.15
N LYS A 89 -12.72 7.42 1.38
CA LYS A 89 -12.84 8.75 1.99
C LYS A 89 -12.06 9.82 1.23
N ILE A 90 -10.88 9.47 0.71
CA ILE A 90 -10.09 10.36 -0.15
C ILE A 90 -10.82 10.65 -1.47
N ALA A 91 -11.36 9.63 -2.14
CA ALA A 91 -12.09 9.78 -3.40
C ALA A 91 -13.40 10.57 -3.24
N GLU A 92 -14.09 10.41 -2.12
CA GLU A 92 -15.32 11.13 -1.77
C GLU A 92 -15.04 12.55 -1.23
N GLY A 93 -13.78 12.91 -0.99
CA GLY A 93 -13.38 14.19 -0.41
C GLY A 93 -13.82 14.38 1.05
N THR A 94 -14.14 13.28 1.75
CA THR A 94 -14.64 13.26 3.12
C THR A 94 -13.56 12.95 4.15
N TYR A 95 -12.34 12.63 3.71
CA TYR A 95 -11.22 12.34 4.60
C TYR A 95 -10.85 13.57 5.44
N ASN A 96 -10.94 13.42 6.76
CA ASN A 96 -10.54 14.42 7.74
C ASN A 96 -9.38 13.89 8.59
N PRO A 97 -8.14 14.40 8.41
CA PRO A 97 -6.97 13.94 9.17
C PRO A 97 -7.12 14.03 10.70
N GLU A 98 -7.92 14.96 11.22
CA GLU A 98 -8.13 15.14 12.66
C GLU A 98 -9.11 14.12 13.25
N LEU A 99 -10.06 13.63 12.46
CA LEU A 99 -11.09 12.67 12.89
C LEU A 99 -10.76 11.23 12.48
N ASP A 100 -10.25 11.05 11.27
CA ASP A 100 -9.91 9.74 10.70
C ASP A 100 -8.51 9.27 11.10
N GLY A 101 -7.67 10.19 11.59
CA GLY A 101 -6.32 9.89 12.04
C GLY A 101 -5.40 9.32 10.95
N ILE A 102 -4.27 8.76 11.38
CA ILE A 102 -3.39 7.95 10.52
C ILE A 102 -3.88 6.50 10.64
N LEU A 103 -3.90 5.72 9.55
CA LEU A 103 -4.25 4.29 9.58
C LEU A 103 -3.62 3.58 10.80
N GLN A 104 -4.45 3.20 11.77
CA GLN A 104 -4.03 2.42 12.93
C GLN A 104 -4.38 0.96 12.66
N PHE A 105 -3.40 0.08 12.85
CA PHE A 105 -3.59 -1.36 12.78
C PHE A 105 -3.43 -1.89 14.20
N ASP A 106 -4.49 -2.45 14.77
CA ASP A 106 -4.40 -3.13 16.06
C ASP A 106 -3.51 -4.38 15.87
N ASP A 107 -2.42 -4.47 16.66
CA ASP A 107 -1.46 -5.58 16.66
C ASP A 107 -2.08 -6.91 17.15
#